data_AF-A0A7S1IQP7-F1
#
_entry.id   AF-A0A7S1IQP7-F1
#
_cell.length_a   1.000
_cell.length_b   1.000
_cell.length_c   1.000
_cell.angle_alpha   90.00
_cell.angle_beta   90.00
_cell.angle_gamma   90.00
#
_symmetry.space_group_name_H-M   'P 1'
#
loop_
_entity.id
_entity.type
_entity.pdbx_description
1 polymer ?
#
loop_
_entity_poly.entity_id
_entity_poly.type
_entity_poly.pdbx_seq_one_letter_code
_entity_poly.pdbx_strand_id
1 'polypeptide(L)'
;AMMEGLDLVPIDYVCLGNHEFDNGVAAFADKLRYYKRGQVINSNCEMDELAHLPRWQFIKVGDKTVVVAGVVTGDPSIYTPANLPTTTPIPEALIRTWEDACAGLGAPPDL
;
A
#
# COMPACT_ATOMS: atom_id res chain seq x y z
N ALA A 1 -5.49 -5.64 -18.37
CA ALA A 1 -6.46 -6.63 -17.84
C ALA A 1 -6.81 -6.35 -16.38
N MET A 2 -5.99 -6.70 -15.37
CA MET A 2 -6.38 -6.54 -13.95
C MET A 2 -6.51 -5.07 -13.51
N MET A 3 -5.50 -4.22 -13.76
CA MET A 3 -5.55 -2.79 -13.36
C MET A 3 -6.70 -2.02 -14.03
N GLU A 4 -6.98 -2.32 -15.30
CA GLU A 4 -8.12 -1.75 -16.03
C GLU A 4 -9.45 -2.26 -15.48
N GLY A 5 -9.50 -3.52 -15.03
CA GLY A 5 -10.68 -4.09 -14.37
C GLY A 5 -10.97 -3.45 -13.02
N LEU A 6 -9.93 -3.15 -12.22
CA LEU A 6 -10.08 -2.43 -10.95
C LEU A 6 -10.67 -1.04 -11.16
N ASP A 7 -10.32 -0.36 -12.25
CA ASP A 7 -10.84 0.98 -12.58
C ASP A 7 -12.36 0.98 -12.82
N LEU A 8 -12.92 -0.15 -13.28
CA LEU A 8 -14.35 -0.33 -13.55
C LEU A 8 -15.18 -0.61 -12.28
N VAL A 9 -14.53 -0.96 -11.16
CA VAL A 9 -15.19 -1.34 -9.91
C VAL A 9 -15.03 -0.20 -8.88
N PRO A 10 -16.01 0.05 -7.99
CA PRO A 10 -15.87 1.02 -6.91
C PRO A 10 -14.95 0.50 -5.78
N ILE A 11 -13.68 0.26 -6.12
CA ILE A 11 -12.61 -0.02 -5.15
C ILE A 11 -11.80 1.25 -5.03
N ASP A 12 -11.82 1.87 -3.86
CA ASP A 12 -11.12 3.14 -3.62
C ASP A 12 -9.65 2.91 -3.22
N TYR A 13 -9.37 1.81 -2.53
CA TYR A 13 -8.05 1.52 -1.97
C TYR A 13 -7.65 0.07 -2.21
N VAL A 14 -6.39 -0.14 -2.57
CA VAL A 14 -5.76 -1.46 -2.66
C VAL A 14 -4.38 -1.42 -2.01
N CYS A 15 -3.88 -2.57 -1.59
CA CYS A 15 -2.49 -2.72 -1.14
C CYS A 15 -1.76 -3.74 -2.02
N LEU A 16 -0.44 -3.82 -1.82
CA LEU A 16 0.42 -4.74 -2.54
C LEU A 16 0.24 -6.15 -1.99
N GLY A 17 0.00 -7.13 -2.86
CA GLY A 17 0.12 -8.55 -2.56
C GLY A 17 1.45 -9.11 -3.06
N ASN A 18 1.68 -10.40 -2.82
CA ASN A 18 2.92 -11.06 -3.24
C ASN A 18 3.00 -11.22 -4.76
N HIS A 19 1.87 -11.52 -5.42
CA HIS A 19 1.81 -11.77 -6.87
C HIS A 19 2.04 -10.53 -7.73
N GLU A 20 1.92 -9.34 -7.16
CA GLU A 20 2.31 -8.09 -7.81
C GLU A 20 3.81 -8.07 -8.15
N PHE A 21 4.64 -8.86 -7.47
CA PHE A 21 6.08 -8.95 -7.69
C PHE A 21 6.50 -10.08 -8.64
N ASP A 22 5.58 -10.90 -9.15
CA ASP A 22 5.90 -12.07 -9.98
C ASP A 22 6.75 -11.73 -11.22
N ASN A 23 6.59 -10.52 -11.76
CA ASN A 23 7.33 -10.03 -12.94
C ASN A 23 8.38 -8.96 -12.60
N GLY A 24 8.72 -8.80 -11.32
CA GLY A 24 9.60 -7.75 -10.83
C GLY A 24 8.88 -6.42 -10.58
N VAL A 25 9.42 -5.62 -9.66
CA VAL A 25 8.79 -4.39 -9.16
C VAL A 25 8.62 -3.32 -10.26
N ALA A 26 9.60 -3.16 -11.14
CA ALA A 26 9.55 -2.18 -12.23
C ALA A 26 8.35 -2.42 -13.17
N ALA A 27 8.12 -3.69 -13.54
CA ALA A 27 7.01 -4.07 -14.41
C ALA A 27 5.64 -3.82 -13.73
N PHE A 28 5.57 -3.94 -12.41
CA PHE A 28 4.37 -3.60 -11.64
C PHE A 28 4.18 -2.08 -11.52
N ALA A 29 5.24 -1.34 -11.17
CA ALA A 29 5.20 0.11 -11.07
C ALA A 29 4.74 0.76 -12.39
N ASP A 30 5.20 0.23 -13.53
CA ASP A 30 4.72 0.66 -14.85
C ASP A 30 3.22 0.39 -15.07
N LYS A 31 2.66 -0.68 -14.48
CA LYS A 31 1.23 -1.00 -14.60
C LYS A 31 0.35 -0.13 -13.71
N LEU A 32 0.88 0.38 -12.60
CA LEU A 32 0.15 1.28 -11.69
C LEU A 32 -0.36 2.53 -12.42
N ARG A 33 0.33 2.98 -13.47
CA ARG A 33 -0.11 4.12 -14.28
C ARG A 33 -1.49 3.92 -14.92
N TYR A 34 -1.98 2.68 -15.04
CA TYR A 34 -3.30 2.38 -15.61
C TYR A 34 -4.43 2.37 -14.57
N TYR A 35 -4.11 2.36 -13.28
CA TYR A 35 -5.11 2.45 -12.22
C TYR A 35 -5.31 3.93 -11.87
N LYS A 36 -6.43 4.51 -12.30
CA LYS A 36 -6.66 5.97 -12.21
C LYS A 36 -7.65 6.35 -11.13
N ARG A 37 -8.62 5.49 -10.87
CA ARG A 37 -9.73 5.77 -9.97
C ARG A 37 -9.36 5.66 -8.50
N GLY A 38 -8.63 4.62 -8.12
CA GLY A 38 -8.30 4.35 -6.72
C GLY A 38 -6.84 4.61 -6.41
N GLN A 39 -6.46 4.31 -5.17
CA GLN A 39 -5.16 4.58 -4.60
C GLN A 39 -4.52 3.29 -4.10
N VAL A 40 -3.24 3.08 -4.43
CA VAL A 40 -2.46 1.97 -3.88
C VAL A 40 -1.74 2.47 -2.63
N ILE A 41 -1.99 1.85 -1.49
CA ILE A 41 -1.33 2.17 -0.23
C ILE A 41 -0.17 1.21 -0.02
N ASN A 42 1.03 1.77 0.20
CA ASN A 42 2.26 1.03 0.45
C ASN A 42 2.89 1.51 1.77
N SER A 43 2.58 0.84 2.87
CA SER A 43 3.04 1.21 4.21
C SER A 43 4.42 0.62 4.55
N ASN A 44 4.84 -0.49 3.94
CA ASN A 44 6.04 -1.22 4.38
C ASN A 44 6.98 -1.75 3.28
N CYS A 45 6.73 -1.51 2.00
CA CYS A 45 7.68 -1.86 0.93
C CYS A 45 8.61 -0.68 0.64
N GLU A 46 9.92 -0.93 0.67
CA GLU A 46 10.99 0.07 0.61
C GLU A 46 11.69 0.11 -0.76
N MET A 47 10.99 -0.26 -1.83
CA MET A 47 11.53 -0.21 -3.18
C MET A 47 11.31 1.17 -3.81
N ASP A 48 12.37 1.72 -4.40
CA ASP A 48 12.40 3.09 -4.95
C ASP A 48 11.31 3.31 -6.01
N GLU A 49 11.00 2.30 -6.81
CA GLU A 49 9.96 2.34 -7.84
C GLU A 49 8.57 2.59 -7.24
N LEU A 50 8.36 2.26 -5.96
CA LEU A 50 7.11 2.40 -5.24
C LEU A 50 7.15 3.53 -4.20
N ALA A 51 8.23 4.30 -4.12
CA ALA A 51 8.40 5.36 -3.12
C ALA A 51 7.39 6.52 -3.28
N HIS A 52 6.82 6.66 -4.47
CA HIS A 52 5.78 7.66 -4.77
C HIS A 52 4.39 7.27 -4.21
N LEU A 53 4.21 6.02 -3.78
CA LEU A 53 2.95 5.57 -3.22
C LEU A 53 2.77 6.09 -1.79
N PRO A 54 1.55 6.50 -1.42
CA PRO A 54 1.23 6.91 -0.05
C PRO A 54 1.45 5.77 0.94
N ARG A 55 1.98 6.12 2.11
CA ARG A 55 2.15 5.19 3.23
C ARG A 55 0.84 4.92 3.96
N TRP A 56 -0.09 5.87 3.92
CA TRP A 56 -1.39 5.79 4.57
C TRP A 56 -2.37 6.79 3.94
N GLN A 57 -3.64 6.64 4.27
CA GLN A 57 -4.69 7.57 3.87
C GLN A 57 -5.73 7.73 5.00
N PHE A 58 -6.25 8.95 5.16
CA PHE A 58 -7.44 9.17 5.98
C PHE A 58 -8.70 8.98 5.16
N ILE A 59 -9.67 8.29 5.77
CA ILE A 59 -11.03 8.19 5.25
C ILE A 59 -12.03 8.62 6.31
N LYS A 60 -13.16 9.17 5.87
CA LYS A 60 -14.29 9.45 6.74
C LYS A 60 -15.26 8.28 6.70
N VAL A 61 -15.61 7.76 7.88
CA VAL A 61 -16.63 6.72 8.04
C VAL A 61 -17.70 7.27 8.97
N GLY A 62 -18.74 7.87 8.38
CA GLY A 62 -19.67 8.71 9.13
C GLY A 62 -18.97 9.96 9.68
N ASP A 63 -19.08 10.17 10.99
CA ASP A 63 -18.39 11.24 11.72
C ASP A 63 -16.95 10.90 12.10
N LYS A 64 -16.56 9.61 12.05
CA LYS A 64 -15.23 9.14 12.43
C LYS A 64 -14.18 9.36 11.34
N THR A 65 -12.93 9.46 11.77
CA THR A 65 -11.75 9.51 10.90
C THR A 65 -10.94 8.24 11.10
N VAL A 66 -10.72 7.49 10.03
CA VAL A 66 -10.01 6.20 10.05
C VAL A 66 -8.73 6.31 9.24
N VAL A 67 -7.67 5.66 9.72
CA VAL A 67 -6.40 5.50 8.99
C VAL A 67 -6.44 4.17 8.23
N VAL A 68 -6.16 4.23 6.94
CA VAL A 68 -5.95 3.05 6.09
C VAL A 68 -4.45 2.89 5.86
N ALA A 69 -3.93 1.72 6.22
CA ALA A 69 -2.57 1.26 5.93
C ALA A 69 -2.63 0.06 4.99
N GLY A 70 -1.64 -0.08 4.11
CA GLY A 70 -1.54 -1.17 3.14
C GLY A 70 -0.19 -1.86 3.29
N VAL A 71 -0.18 -3.10 3.77
CA VAL A 71 1.06 -3.85 4.03
C VAL A 71 1.18 -5.05 3.11
N VAL A 72 2.43 -5.40 2.79
CA VAL A 72 2.79 -6.63 2.09
C VAL A 72 3.66 -7.50 3.00
N THR A 73 3.44 -8.82 2.92
CA THR A 73 4.25 -9.78 3.68
C THR A 73 5.69 -9.83 3.19
N GLY A 74 6.64 -9.87 4.12
CA GLY A 74 8.06 -10.06 3.83
C GLY A 74 8.50 -11.53 3.84
N ASP A 75 7.56 -12.49 3.86
CA ASP A 75 7.88 -13.92 3.86
C ASP A 75 8.53 -14.36 2.54
N PRO A 76 9.83 -14.70 2.52
CA PRO A 76 10.52 -15.04 1.28
C PRO A 76 10.02 -16.33 0.61
N SER A 77 9.33 -17.21 1.35
CA SER A 77 8.93 -18.52 0.84
C SER A 77 7.85 -18.48 -0.24
N ILE A 78 7.16 -17.34 -0.37
CA ILE A 78 6.06 -17.14 -1.32
C ILE A 78 6.44 -16.25 -2.51
N TYR A 79 7.71 -15.87 -2.63
CA TYR A 79 8.24 -15.07 -3.73
C TYR A 79 9.19 -15.87 -4.60
N THR A 80 9.33 -15.43 -5.85
CA THR A 80 10.49 -15.83 -6.65
C THR A 80 11.73 -15.14 -6.09
N PRO A 81 12.86 -15.85 -5.85
CA PRO A 81 14.05 -15.27 -5.23
C PRO A 81 14.60 -14.02 -5.93
N ALA A 82 14.43 -13.92 -7.25
CA ALA A 82 14.87 -12.77 -8.04
C ALA A 82 14.02 -11.49 -7.82
N ASN A 83 12.82 -11.62 -7.27
CA ASN A 83 11.84 -10.54 -7.16
C ASN A 83 11.41 -10.27 -5.71
N LEU A 84 12.26 -10.65 -4.74
CA LEU A 84 11.95 -10.45 -3.33
C LEU A 84 11.81 -8.95 -3.02
N PRO A 85 10.67 -8.50 -2.46
CA PRO A 85 10.54 -7.11 -2.04
C PRO A 85 11.41 -6.84 -0.81
N THR A 86 12.01 -5.65 -0.76
CA THR A 86 12.56 -5.12 0.51
C THR A 86 11.41 -4.57 1.33
N THR A 87 11.23 -5.06 2.56
CA THR A 87 10.12 -4.67 3.42
C THR A 87 10.55 -4.38 4.85
N THR A 88 9.97 -3.36 5.47
CA THR A 88 9.95 -3.21 6.93
C THR A 88 9.00 -4.26 7.55
N PRO A 89 9.34 -4.88 8.69
CA PRO A 89 8.44 -5.77 9.41
C PRO A 89 7.06 -5.13 9.64
N ILE A 90 6.00 -5.90 9.41
CA ILE A 90 4.62 -5.38 9.47
C ILE A 90 4.30 -4.65 10.80
N PRO A 91 4.63 -5.19 11.98
CA PRO A 91 4.34 -4.50 13.23
C PRO A 91 5.02 -3.13 13.33
N GLU A 92 6.29 -3.02 12.93
CA GLU A 92 7.05 -1.78 12.94
C GLU A 92 6.46 -0.76 11.95
N ALA A 93 6.11 -1.23 10.74
CA ALA A 93 5.51 -0.38 9.73
C ALA A 93 4.13 0.16 10.15
N LEU A 94 3.31 -0.65 10.83
CA LEU A 94 2.00 -0.23 11.33
C LEU A 94 2.13 0.78 12.47
N ILE A 95 3.06 0.58 13.40
CA ILE A 95 3.34 1.55 14.49
C ILE A 95 3.77 2.88 13.89
N ARG A 96 4.77 2.86 13.00
CA ARG A 96 5.26 4.08 12.32
C ARG A 96 4.13 4.77 11.55
N THR A 97 3.34 4.00 10.80
CA THR A 97 2.20 4.54 10.03
C THR A 97 1.19 5.23 10.93
N TRP A 98 0.88 4.63 12.09
CA TRP A 98 -0.04 5.21 13.06
C TRP A 98 0.51 6.50 13.67
N GLU A 99 1.77 6.51 14.08
CA GLU A 99 2.43 7.68 14.66
C GLU A 99 2.49 8.85 13.66
N ASP A 100 2.90 8.57 12.42
CA ASP A 100 2.96 9.55 11.34
C ASP A 100 1.56 10.12 11.01
N ALA A 101 0.53 9.26 11.01
CA ALA A 101 -0.85 9.68 10.80
C ALA A 101 -1.36 10.57 11.97
N CYS A 102 -1.14 10.17 13.21
CA CYS A 102 -1.51 10.98 14.38
C CYS A 102 -0.83 12.35 14.35
N ALA A 103 0.45 12.40 13.99
CA ALA A 103 1.20 13.64 13.84
C ALA A 103 0.61 14.51 12.71
N GLY A 104 0.22 13.91 11.59
CA GLY A 104 -0.41 14.61 10.46
C GLY A 104 -1.79 15.21 10.76
N LEU A 105 -2.58 14.57 11.62
CA LEU A 105 -3.89 15.09 12.07
C LEU A 105 -3.77 16.15 13.16
N GLY A 106 -2.66 16.17 13.91
CA GLY A 106 -2.55 16.94 15.16
C GLY A 106 -3.37 16.38 16.32
N ALA A 107 -3.99 15.20 16.14
CA ALA A 107 -4.77 14.46 17.14
C ALA A 107 -4.83 12.97 16.73
N PRO A 108 -5.01 12.03 17.67
CA PRO A 108 -5.20 10.63 17.33
C PRO A 108 -6.54 10.43 16.58
N PRO A 109 -6.60 9.53 15.58
CA PRO A 109 -7.83 9.18 14.87
C PRO A 109 -8.93 8.65 15.80
N ASP A 110 -10.17 8.97 15.48
CA ASP A 110 -11.36 8.53 16.21
C ASP A 110 -11.70 7.08 15.84
N LEU A 111 -11.10 6.09 16.53
CA LEU A 111 -11.43 4.66 16.34
C LEU A 111 -12.90 4.35 16.69
#